data_AF-A0A382A4D1-F1
#
_entry.id   AF-A0A382A4D1-F1
#
_cell.length_a   1.000
_cell.length_b   1.000
_cell.length_c   1.000
_cell.angle_alpha   90.00
_cell.angle_beta   90.00
_cell.angle_gamma   90.00
#
_symmetry.space_group_name_H-M   'P 1'
#
loop_
_entity.id
_entity.type
_entity.pdbx_description
1 polymer ?
#
loop_
_entity_poly.entity_id
_entity_poly.type
_entity_poly.pdbx_seq_one_letter_code
_entity_poly.pdbx_strand_id
1 'polypeptide(L)'
;MKAFKDFMEALTLQQRRKRSIISKKKAKITAIKRKRSMKKPPSQDKIDKAVNKAVRQKAITLVDKAGKYKDPEASIGIKTSIEKKADIKVQKMGNKWKKRLKPIIKKKMKDAFKMRQAAAKEK
;
A
#
# COMPACT_ATOMS: atom_id res chain seq x y z
N MET A 1 19.23 47.58 -9.24
CA MET A 1 19.04 46.17 -9.67
C MET A 1 18.77 45.31 -8.45
N LYS A 2 17.82 44.37 -8.49
CA LYS A 2 17.61 43.42 -7.37
C LYS A 2 18.87 42.59 -7.18
N ALA A 3 19.30 42.38 -5.94
CA ALA A 3 20.47 41.55 -5.65
C ALA A 3 20.21 40.11 -6.14
N PHE A 4 21.24 39.45 -6.66
CA PHE A 4 21.14 38.08 -7.18
C PHE A 4 20.52 37.11 -6.16
N LYS A 5 20.76 37.34 -4.87
CA LYS A 5 20.19 36.58 -3.75
C LYS A 5 18.65 36.67 -3.70
N ASP A 6 18.09 37.87 -3.84
CA ASP A 6 16.63 38.10 -3.80
C ASP A 6 15.94 37.49 -5.03
N PHE A 7 16.62 37.49 -6.17
CA PHE A 7 16.14 36.84 -7.39
C PHE A 7 16.09 35.31 -7.24
N MET A 8 17.13 34.71 -6.67
CA MET A 8 17.18 33.27 -6.39
C MET A 8 16.12 32.85 -5.36
N GLU A 9 15.91 33.64 -4.30
CA GLU A 9 14.87 33.38 -3.31
C GLU A 9 13.45 33.45 -3.94
N ALA A 10 13.18 34.47 -4.75
CA ALA A 10 11.91 34.58 -5.47
C ALA A 10 11.68 33.39 -6.42
N LEU A 11 12.71 32.92 -7.12
CA LEU A 11 12.63 31.73 -7.98
C LEU A 11 12.32 30.46 -7.18
N THR A 12 12.95 30.25 -6.03
CA THR A 12 12.69 29.06 -5.19
C THR A 12 11.27 29.09 -4.61
N LEU A 13 10.77 30.25 -4.20
CA LEU A 13 9.38 30.43 -3.76
C LEU A 13 8.39 30.14 -4.89
N GLN A 14 8.67 30.61 -6.11
CA GLN A 14 7.84 30.28 -7.28
C GLN A 14 7.85 28.78 -7.59
N GLN A 15 9.01 28.12 -7.54
CA GLN A 15 9.11 26.67 -7.72
C GLN A 15 8.33 25.91 -6.63
N ARG A 16 8.39 26.35 -5.37
CA ARG A 16 7.62 25.78 -4.26
C ARG A 16 6.12 25.92 -4.51
N ARG A 17 5.66 27.10 -4.94
CA ARG A 17 4.25 27.35 -5.31
C ARG A 17 3.81 26.43 -6.46
N LYS A 18 4.63 26.30 -7.52
CA LYS A 18 4.38 25.38 -8.64
C LYS A 18 4.26 23.92 -8.16
N ARG A 19 5.19 23.43 -7.34
CA ARG A 19 5.15 22.08 -6.75
C ARG A 19 3.89 21.86 -5.92
N SER A 20 3.48 22.84 -5.11
CA SER A 20 2.24 22.78 -4.33
C SER A 20 1.00 22.64 -5.22
N ILE A 21 0.89 23.44 -6.29
CA ILE A 21 -0.24 23.35 -7.22
C ILE A 21 -0.28 21.97 -7.89
N ILE A 22 0.87 21.46 -8.34
CA ILE A 22 0.96 20.13 -8.96
C ILE A 22 0.54 19.04 -7.97
N SER A 23 1.00 19.12 -6.71
CA SER A 23 0.62 18.17 -5.65
C SER A 23 -0.90 18.17 -5.43
N LYS A 24 -1.52 19.34 -5.27
CA LYS A 24 -2.99 19.48 -5.13
C LYS A 24 -3.75 18.87 -6.32
N LYS A 25 -3.30 19.15 -7.55
CA LYS A 25 -3.89 18.57 -8.78
C LYS A 25 -3.78 17.04 -8.79
N LYS A 26 -2.59 16.49 -8.52
CA LYS A 26 -2.37 15.03 -8.45
C LYS A 26 -3.19 14.37 -7.33
N ALA A 27 -3.32 15.01 -6.18
CA ALA A 27 -4.13 14.52 -5.06
C ALA A 27 -5.62 14.42 -5.46
N LYS A 28 -6.17 15.45 -6.11
CA LYS A 28 -7.57 15.44 -6.61
C LYS A 28 -7.80 14.30 -7.61
N ILE A 29 -6.92 14.15 -8.60
CA ILE A 29 -7.00 13.06 -9.58
C ILE A 29 -6.93 11.68 -8.88
N THR A 30 -6.05 11.55 -7.89
CA THR A 30 -5.90 10.30 -7.12
C THR A 30 -7.15 9.98 -6.32
N ALA A 31 -7.77 10.98 -5.68
CA ALA A 31 -9.03 10.82 -4.97
C ALA A 31 -10.15 10.36 -5.91
N ILE A 32 -10.28 10.96 -7.10
CA ILE A 32 -11.25 10.55 -8.12
C ILE A 32 -11.00 9.11 -8.58
N LYS A 33 -9.74 8.75 -8.89
CA LYS A 33 -9.36 7.39 -9.28
C LYS A 33 -9.68 6.37 -8.17
N ARG A 34 -9.40 6.71 -6.91
CA ARG A 34 -9.75 5.88 -5.74
C ARG A 34 -11.25 5.69 -5.65
N LYS A 35 -12.05 6.76 -5.71
CA LYS A 35 -13.53 6.68 -5.70
C LYS A 35 -14.05 5.79 -6.82
N ARG A 36 -13.61 6.00 -8.07
CA ARG A 36 -14.00 5.16 -9.23
C ARG A 36 -13.61 3.69 -9.05
N SER A 37 -12.41 3.43 -8.53
CA SER A 37 -11.93 2.07 -8.23
C SER A 37 -12.77 1.37 -7.16
N MET A 38 -13.28 2.11 -6.17
CA MET A 38 -14.10 1.56 -5.08
C MET A 38 -15.51 1.17 -5.54
N LYS A 39 -16.05 1.79 -6.59
CA LYS A 39 -17.33 1.44 -7.22
C LYS A 39 -17.29 0.15 -8.03
N LYS A 40 -16.10 -0.32 -8.42
CA LYS A 40 -15.94 -1.55 -9.21
C LYS A 40 -15.64 -2.73 -8.28
N PRO A 41 -16.09 -3.95 -8.63
CA PRO A 41 -15.66 -5.15 -7.93
C PRO A 41 -14.13 -5.31 -8.05
N PRO A 42 -13.50 -6.03 -7.11
CA PRO A 42 -12.06 -6.24 -7.14
C PRO A 42 -11.63 -7.01 -8.40
N SER A 43 -10.71 -6.45 -9.17
CA SER A 43 -10.11 -7.12 -10.33
C SER A 43 -9.20 -8.28 -9.91
N GLN A 44 -8.91 -9.18 -10.84
CA GLN A 44 -8.06 -10.34 -10.59
C GLN A 44 -6.67 -9.92 -10.09
N ASP A 45 -6.06 -8.89 -10.68
CA ASP A 45 -4.77 -8.36 -10.24
C ASP A 45 -4.79 -7.81 -8.81
N LYS A 46 -5.89 -7.17 -8.39
CA LYS A 46 -6.03 -6.67 -7.02
C LYS A 46 -6.12 -7.82 -6.03
N ILE A 47 -6.81 -8.89 -6.42
CA ILE A 47 -6.90 -10.12 -5.61
C ILE A 47 -5.53 -10.76 -5.51
N ASP A 48 -4.82 -10.96 -6.62
CA ASP A 48 -3.51 -11.60 -6.59
C ASP A 48 -2.46 -10.77 -5.84
N LYS A 49 -2.49 -9.43 -5.94
CA LYS A 49 -1.67 -8.54 -5.09
C LYS A 49 -2.00 -8.69 -3.60
N ALA A 50 -3.29 -8.75 -3.24
CA ALA A 50 -3.71 -8.96 -1.86
C ALA A 50 -3.29 -10.34 -1.34
N VAL A 51 -3.37 -11.37 -2.17
CA VAL A 51 -2.91 -12.73 -1.85
C VAL A 51 -1.40 -12.75 -1.63
N ASN A 52 -0.61 -12.16 -2.51
CA ASN A 52 0.85 -12.10 -2.35
C ASN A 52 1.25 -11.36 -1.07
N LYS A 53 0.57 -10.24 -0.76
CA LYS A 53 0.77 -9.51 0.51
C LYS A 53 0.43 -10.38 1.72
N ALA A 54 -0.67 -11.13 1.68
CA ALA A 54 -1.06 -12.03 2.76
C ALA A 54 -0.10 -13.21 2.93
N VAL A 55 0.42 -13.76 1.84
CA VAL A 55 1.46 -14.81 1.84
C VAL A 55 2.73 -14.29 2.51
N ARG A 56 3.22 -13.09 2.15
CA ARG A 56 4.38 -12.47 2.78
C ARG A 56 4.13 -12.16 4.25
N GLN A 57 2.97 -11.60 4.59
CA GLN A 57 2.62 -11.34 5.98
C GLN A 57 2.60 -12.61 6.82
N LYS A 58 2.04 -13.70 6.29
CA LYS A 58 2.06 -15.02 6.94
C LYS A 58 3.49 -15.54 7.15
N ALA A 59 4.37 -15.34 6.18
CA ALA A 59 5.78 -15.71 6.30
C ALA A 59 6.46 -14.94 7.44
N ILE A 60 6.26 -13.61 7.47
CA ILE A 60 6.80 -12.73 8.51
C ILE A 60 6.29 -13.17 9.89
N THR A 61 4.99 -13.39 10.07
CA THR A 61 4.43 -13.83 11.37
C THR A 61 4.98 -15.18 11.84
N LEU A 62 5.39 -16.06 10.92
CA LEU A 62 5.97 -17.35 11.26
C LEU A 62 7.47 -17.29 11.57
N VAL A 63 8.15 -16.22 11.19
CA VAL A 63 9.58 -16.01 11.42
C VAL A 63 9.79 -15.10 12.62
N ASP A 64 9.01 -14.03 12.70
CA ASP A 64 9.03 -13.05 13.76
C ASP A 64 8.14 -13.47 14.92
N LYS A 65 8.63 -14.41 15.74
CA LYS A 65 7.93 -14.85 16.95
C LYS A 65 7.90 -13.78 18.04
N ALA A 66 8.87 -12.87 18.04
CA ALA A 66 9.05 -11.83 19.05
C ALA A 66 8.34 -10.51 18.71
N GLY A 67 7.66 -10.43 17.56
CA GLY A 67 6.94 -9.23 17.12
C GLY A 67 7.83 -8.04 16.73
N LYS A 68 9.13 -8.26 16.54
CA LYS A 68 10.14 -7.22 16.27
C LYS A 68 10.00 -6.59 14.90
N TYR A 69 9.27 -7.19 13.97
CA TYR A 69 9.04 -6.60 12.66
C TYR A 69 8.13 -5.36 12.73
N LYS A 70 7.13 -5.38 13.63
CA LYS A 70 6.19 -4.26 13.82
C LYS A 70 6.63 -3.27 14.89
N ASP A 71 7.61 -3.67 15.70
CA ASP A 71 8.20 -2.85 16.76
C ASP A 71 8.88 -1.60 16.15
N PRO A 72 8.45 -0.38 16.51
CA PRO A 72 9.09 0.85 16.05
C PRO A 72 10.57 0.93 16.44
N GLU A 73 10.90 0.43 17.64
CA GLU A 73 12.24 0.50 18.25
C GLU A 73 13.19 -0.58 17.74
N ALA A 74 12.68 -1.58 17.00
CA ALA A 74 13.52 -2.62 16.44
C ALA A 74 14.42 -2.07 15.33
N SER A 75 15.71 -2.41 15.43
CA SER A 75 16.73 -1.97 14.48
C SER A 75 16.42 -2.43 13.05
N ILE A 76 16.88 -1.63 12.07
CA ILE A 76 16.73 -1.92 10.65
C ILE A 76 17.35 -3.29 10.32
N GLY A 77 18.52 -3.61 10.90
CA GLY A 77 19.19 -4.89 10.70
C GLY A 77 18.36 -6.10 11.12
N ILE A 78 17.65 -6.01 12.25
CA ILE A 78 16.73 -7.05 12.73
C ILE A 78 15.57 -7.22 11.75
N LYS A 79 14.96 -6.11 11.31
CA LYS A 79 13.86 -6.13 10.33
C LYS A 79 14.30 -6.77 9.01
N THR A 80 15.47 -6.41 8.48
CA THR A 80 16.03 -7.01 7.26
C THR A 80 16.32 -8.50 7.41
N SER A 81 16.82 -8.94 8.56
CA SER A 81 17.06 -10.38 8.83
C SER A 81 15.75 -11.18 8.83
N ILE A 82 14.69 -10.63 9.45
CA ILE A 82 13.35 -11.21 9.42
C ILE A 82 12.83 -11.29 7.99
N GLU A 83 13.01 -10.25 7.19
CA GLU A 83 12.57 -10.24 5.79
C GLU A 83 13.26 -11.31 4.95
N LYS A 84 14.59 -11.46 5.06
CA LYS A 84 15.33 -12.50 4.35
C LYS A 84 14.81 -13.90 4.70
N LYS A 85 14.59 -14.17 5.99
CA LYS A 85 14.03 -15.45 6.46
C LYS A 85 12.59 -15.66 5.99
N ALA A 86 11.78 -14.60 5.97
CA ALA A 86 10.41 -14.64 5.44
C ALA A 86 10.41 -14.94 3.94
N ASP A 87 11.33 -14.35 3.17
CA ASP A 87 11.44 -14.58 1.73
C ASP A 87 11.79 -16.03 1.40
N ILE A 88 12.71 -16.66 2.15
CA ILE A 88 12.99 -18.10 2.03
C ILE A 88 11.73 -18.94 2.28
N LYS A 89 10.91 -18.58 3.28
CA LYS A 89 9.62 -19.27 3.53
C LYS A 89 8.63 -19.06 2.39
N VAL A 90 8.55 -17.86 1.83
CA VAL A 90 7.69 -17.57 0.67
C VAL A 90 8.14 -18.38 -0.54
N GLN A 91 9.43 -18.50 -0.80
CA GLN A 91 9.95 -19.33 -1.90
C GLN A 91 9.57 -20.81 -1.73
N LYS A 92 9.73 -21.36 -0.52
CA LYS A 92 9.44 -22.78 -0.25
C LYS A 92 7.95 -23.10 -0.17
N MET A 93 7.16 -22.26 0.49
CA MET A 93 5.77 -22.56 0.86
C MET A 93 4.73 -21.64 0.20
N GLY A 94 5.17 -20.64 -0.56
CA GLY A 94 4.34 -19.57 -1.10
C GLY A 94 3.23 -20.09 -2.02
N ASN A 95 3.53 -21.05 -2.90
CA ASN A 95 2.53 -21.63 -3.80
C ASN A 95 1.40 -22.35 -3.04
N LYS A 96 1.76 -23.11 -1.99
CA LYS A 96 0.79 -23.80 -1.12
C LYS A 96 -0.09 -22.78 -0.39
N TRP A 97 0.51 -21.72 0.16
CA TRP A 97 -0.25 -20.68 0.84
C TRP A 97 -1.11 -19.85 -0.11
N LYS A 98 -0.62 -19.54 -1.32
CA LYS A 98 -1.35 -18.81 -2.36
C LYS A 98 -2.62 -19.56 -2.75
N LYS A 99 -2.53 -20.88 -3.01
CA LYS A 99 -3.70 -21.73 -3.32
C LYS A 99 -4.76 -21.70 -2.21
N ARG A 100 -4.33 -21.78 -0.95
CA ARG A 100 -5.24 -21.75 0.22
C ARG A 100 -5.84 -20.37 0.50
N LEU A 101 -5.06 -19.30 0.36
CA LEU A 101 -5.47 -17.94 0.71
C LEU A 101 -6.28 -17.26 -0.40
N LYS A 102 -6.07 -17.61 -1.67
CA LYS A 102 -6.77 -17.02 -2.82
C LYS A 102 -8.30 -17.06 -2.71
N PRO A 103 -8.96 -18.21 -2.44
CA PRO A 103 -10.42 -18.23 -2.34
C PRO A 103 -10.94 -17.40 -1.16
N ILE A 104 -10.27 -17.47 0.00
CA ILE A 104 -10.65 -16.74 1.21
C ILE A 104 -10.57 -15.23 0.96
N ILE A 105 -9.45 -14.75 0.40
CA ILE A 105 -9.23 -13.33 0.11
C ILE A 105 -10.18 -12.84 -0.97
N LYS A 106 -10.41 -13.64 -2.02
CA LYS A 106 -11.38 -13.31 -3.07
C LYS A 106 -12.78 -13.12 -2.50
N LYS A 107 -13.23 -14.04 -1.64
CA LYS A 107 -14.54 -13.94 -0.96
C LYS A 107 -14.61 -12.67 -0.10
N LYS A 108 -13.66 -12.47 0.82
CA LYS A 108 -13.60 -11.27 1.67
C LYS A 108 -13.62 -9.96 0.88
N MET A 109 -12.86 -9.86 -0.21
CA MET A 109 -12.84 -8.65 -1.04
C MET A 109 -14.16 -8.43 -1.79
N LYS A 110 -14.83 -9.48 -2.24
CA LYS A 110 -16.16 -9.39 -2.86
C LYS A 110 -17.23 -9.01 -1.84
N ASP A 111 -17.21 -9.59 -0.65
CA ASP A 111 -18.17 -9.29 0.42
C ASP A 111 -18.00 -7.84 0.89
N ALA A 112 -16.76 -7.38 1.07
CA ALA A 112 -16.47 -5.97 1.36
C ALA A 112 -16.91 -5.02 0.24
N PHE A 113 -16.98 -5.46 -1.02
CA PHE A 113 -17.58 -4.68 -2.09
C PHE A 113 -19.10 -4.63 -1.97
N LYS A 114 -19.76 -5.78 -1.72
CA LYS A 114 -21.21 -5.85 -1.53
C LYS A 114 -21.68 -4.98 -0.36
N MET A 115 -21.02 -5.04 0.79
CA MET A 115 -21.35 -4.21 1.95
C MET A 115 -21.24 -2.71 1.63
N ARG A 116 -20.21 -2.31 0.87
CA ARG A 116 -20.06 -0.90 0.43
C ARG A 116 -21.15 -0.47 -0.53
N GLN A 117 -21.62 -1.35 -1.40
CA GLN A 117 -22.73 -1.05 -2.31
C GLN A 117 -24.05 -0.97 -1.57
N ALA A 118 -24.29 -1.83 -0.56
CA ALA A 118 -25.47 -1.76 0.29
C ALA A 118 -25.50 -0.45 1.09
N ALA A 119 -24.42 -0.12 1.80
CA ALA A 119 -24.30 1.12 2.57
C ALA A 119 -24.35 2.40 1.70
N ALA A 120 -24.13 2.30 0.39
CA ALA A 120 -24.27 3.41 -0.55
C ALA A 120 -25.68 3.55 -1.12
N LYS A 121 -26.54 2.52 -0.99
CA LYS A 121 -27.97 2.56 -1.36
C LYS A 121 -28.84 3.08 -0.22
N GLU A 122 -28.39 2.89 1.03
CA GLU A 122 -29.08 3.36 2.25
C GLU A 122 -28.81 4.85 2.55
N LYS A 123 -27.99 5.52 1.73
CA LYS A 123 -27.66 6.95 1.83
C LYS A 123 -28.21 7.70 0.63
#